data_AF-A0A1F6HX65-F1
#
_entry.id   AF-A0A1F6HX65-F1
#
_cell.length_a   1.000
_cell.length_b   1.000
_cell.length_c   1.000
_cell.angle_alpha   90.00
_cell.angle_beta   90.00
_cell.angle_gamma   90.00
#
_symmetry.space_group_name_H-M   'P 1'
#
loop_
_entity.id
_entity.type
_entity.pdbx_description
1 polymer ?
#
loop_
_entity_poly.entity_id
_entity_poly.type
_entity_poly.pdbx_seq_one_letter_code
_entity_poly.pdbx_strand_id
1 'polypeptide(L)'
;MSDENINPQNISIQPQENNLTDNKPTLLNLRRTIFITLLIVLTIGIPVSLFLFFNQTKKSTSPTPVPTSTPTSAAIPTPVLSQAPLPSPAFVPDEVIVKYKSGQSPDEINDDSKKRSLENFLMANGMLSQERLHETNDPVLKTFFILKLKKGVDLQKLILLLKEREEVESVELNYVPELF
;
A
#
# COMPACT_ATOMS: atom_id res chain seq x y z
N MET A 1 -9.16 -56.82 -65.28
CA MET A 1 -10.26 -57.68 -64.83
C MET A 1 -9.95 -57.97 -63.37
N SER A 2 -10.35 -57.05 -62.47
CA SER A 2 -11.53 -57.19 -61.59
C SER A 2 -11.25 -58.30 -60.55
N ASP A 3 -11.20 -58.07 -59.25
CA ASP A 3 -12.26 -57.44 -58.47
C ASP A 3 -11.77 -56.66 -57.24
N GLU A 4 -12.39 -55.50 -57.08
CA GLU A 4 -12.43 -54.64 -55.92
C GLU A 4 -13.33 -55.29 -54.88
N ASN A 5 -12.78 -55.66 -53.71
CA ASN A 5 -13.58 -56.19 -52.60
C ASN A 5 -13.77 -55.09 -51.55
N ILE A 6 -14.95 -54.48 -51.58
CA ILE A 6 -15.48 -53.58 -50.55
C ILE A 6 -16.47 -54.37 -49.69
N ASN A 7 -16.23 -54.50 -48.38
CA ASN A 7 -17.30 -54.62 -47.38
C ASN A 7 -16.80 -54.32 -45.95
N PRO A 8 -17.66 -54.00 -44.97
CA PRO A 8 -17.77 -52.66 -44.44
C PRO A 8 -17.45 -52.59 -42.94
N GLN A 9 -17.15 -51.38 -42.48
CA GLN A 9 -17.38 -50.83 -41.15
C GLN A 9 -17.84 -51.82 -40.05
N ASN A 10 -16.90 -52.34 -39.27
CA ASN A 10 -17.16 -52.82 -37.92
C ASN A 10 -17.03 -51.64 -36.95
N ILE A 11 -18.12 -50.90 -36.74
CA ILE A 11 -18.22 -49.87 -35.71
C ILE A 11 -18.42 -50.60 -34.38
N SER A 12 -17.34 -50.74 -33.62
CA SER A 12 -17.39 -51.14 -32.22
C SER A 12 -17.94 -49.97 -31.41
N ILE A 13 -19.21 -50.02 -31.02
CA ILE A 13 -19.82 -49.08 -30.08
C ILE A 13 -19.30 -49.43 -28.69
N GLN A 14 -18.37 -48.64 -28.16
CA GLN A 14 -18.07 -48.67 -26.72
C GLN A 14 -19.23 -48.00 -25.96
N PRO A 15 -19.72 -48.59 -24.85
CA PRO A 15 -20.63 -47.90 -23.95
C PRO A 15 -19.89 -46.72 -23.30
N GLN A 16 -20.39 -45.51 -23.53
CA GLN A 16 -19.93 -44.31 -22.83
C GLN A 16 -20.47 -44.38 -21.38
N GLU A 17 -19.65 -44.84 -20.44
CA GLU A 17 -19.96 -44.72 -19.02
C GLU A 17 -19.95 -43.23 -18.62
N ASN A 18 -21.15 -42.70 -18.40
CA ASN A 18 -21.35 -41.42 -17.75
C ASN A 18 -20.85 -41.52 -16.30
N ASN A 19 -19.60 -41.12 -16.07
CA ASN A 19 -19.06 -40.91 -14.73
C ASN A 19 -19.72 -39.66 -14.11
N LEU A 20 -20.87 -39.88 -13.49
CA LEU A 20 -21.45 -38.92 -12.54
C LEU A 20 -20.58 -38.95 -11.28
N THR A 21 -19.67 -38.00 -11.15
CA THR A 21 -18.84 -37.80 -9.95
C THR A 21 -19.73 -37.54 -8.73
N ASP A 22 -20.04 -38.61 -7.99
CA ASP A 22 -20.63 -38.55 -6.65
C ASP A 22 -19.59 -37.98 -5.69
N ASN A 23 -19.57 -36.65 -5.55
CA ASN A 23 -18.68 -35.90 -4.67
C ASN A 23 -19.12 -36.05 -3.19
N LYS A 24 -19.19 -37.27 -2.68
CA LYS A 24 -19.36 -37.49 -1.24
C LYS A 24 -18.02 -37.23 -0.54
N PRO A 25 -17.93 -36.22 0.34
CA PRO A 25 -16.71 -35.99 1.10
C PRO A 25 -16.49 -37.20 2.01
N THR A 26 -15.41 -37.94 1.76
CA THR A 26 -14.92 -38.98 2.66
C THR A 26 -14.73 -38.39 4.06
N LEU A 27 -15.17 -39.10 5.09
CA LEU A 27 -15.17 -38.66 6.50
C LEU A 27 -13.83 -38.08 6.98
N LEU A 28 -12.72 -38.54 6.40
CA LEU A 28 -11.36 -38.06 6.67
C LEU A 28 -11.16 -36.60 6.23
N ASN A 29 -11.70 -36.23 5.07
CA ASN A 29 -11.61 -34.87 4.53
C ASN A 29 -12.50 -33.89 5.30
N LEU A 30 -13.66 -34.36 5.81
CA LEU A 30 -14.53 -33.53 6.64
C LEU A 30 -13.86 -33.15 7.96
N ARG A 31 -13.24 -34.12 8.65
CA ARG A 31 -12.50 -33.85 9.90
C ARG A 31 -11.32 -32.90 9.68
N ARG A 32 -10.57 -33.06 8.59
CA ARG A 32 -9.45 -32.17 8.24
C ARG A 32 -9.92 -30.75 7.94
N THR A 33 -11.01 -30.58 7.19
CA THR A 33 -11.60 -29.27 6.91
C THR A 33 -12.10 -28.59 8.17
N ILE A 34 -12.77 -29.30 9.09
CA ILE A 34 -13.23 -28.74 10.37
C ILE A 34 -12.05 -28.22 11.20
N PHE A 35 -10.96 -29.00 11.30
CA PHE A 35 -9.76 -28.58 12.05
C PHE A 35 -9.11 -27.34 11.44
N ILE A 36 -8.99 -27.27 10.11
CA ILE A 36 -8.40 -26.11 9.43
C ILE A 36 -9.26 -24.86 9.65
N THR A 37 -10.58 -24.98 9.51
CA THR A 37 -11.49 -23.84 9.74
C THR A 37 -11.43 -23.35 11.18
N LEU A 38 -11.39 -24.27 12.16
CA LEU A 38 -11.29 -23.90 13.57
C LEU A 38 -9.94 -23.22 13.91
N LEU A 39 -8.84 -23.68 13.29
CA LEU A 39 -7.53 -23.06 13.44
C LEU A 39 -7.52 -21.62 12.92
N ILE A 40 -8.10 -21.37 11.73
CA ILE A 40 -8.18 -20.04 11.11
C ILE A 40 -8.99 -19.08 11.99
N VAL A 41 -10.13 -19.52 12.53
CA VAL A 41 -10.96 -18.71 13.43
C VAL A 41 -10.19 -18.36 14.71
N LEU A 42 -9.41 -19.30 15.26
CA LEU A 42 -8.61 -19.05 16.47
C LEU A 42 -7.46 -18.08 16.21
N THR A 43 -6.73 -18.24 15.09
CA THR A 43 -5.54 -17.42 14.78
C THR A 43 -5.88 -16.02 14.29
N ILE A 44 -7.01 -15.83 13.61
CA ILE A 44 -7.38 -14.54 13.01
C ILE A 44 -8.50 -13.86 13.82
N GLY A 45 -9.51 -14.61 14.27
CA GLY A 45 -10.68 -14.04 14.94
C GLY A 45 -10.38 -13.42 16.31
N ILE A 46 -9.52 -14.07 17.11
CA ILE A 46 -9.16 -13.58 18.45
C ILE A 46 -8.38 -12.25 18.39
N PRO A 47 -7.27 -12.12 17.62
CA PRO A 47 -6.50 -10.87 17.61
C PRO A 47 -7.27 -9.69 17.01
N VAL A 48 -8.10 -9.91 15.99
CA VAL A 48 -8.92 -8.84 15.38
C VAL A 48 -9.99 -8.33 16.35
N SER A 49 -10.60 -9.23 17.14
CA SER A 49 -11.61 -8.86 18.14
C SER A 49 -11.02 -8.04 19.29
N LEU A 50 -9.80 -8.35 19.73
CA LEU A 50 -9.10 -7.52 20.73
C LEU A 50 -8.70 -6.15 20.17
N PHE A 51 -8.24 -6.07 18.92
CA PHE A 51 -7.78 -4.81 18.33
C PHE A 51 -8.91 -3.78 18.15
N LEU A 52 -10.13 -4.21 17.81
CA LEU A 52 -11.27 -3.32 17.66
C LEU A 52 -11.80 -2.76 18.99
N PHE A 53 -11.65 -3.51 20.10
CA PHE A 53 -12.14 -3.10 21.42
C PHE A 53 -11.28 -1.99 22.06
N PHE A 54 -9.96 -1.95 21.81
CA PHE A 54 -9.07 -0.96 22.41
C PHE A 54 -9.08 0.42 21.73
N ASN A 55 -9.58 0.52 20.49
CA ASN A 55 -9.57 1.78 19.74
C ASN A 55 -10.82 2.66 19.93
N GLN A 56 -11.86 2.20 20.63
CA GLN A 56 -13.09 2.99 20.82
C GLN A 56 -13.06 3.98 22.00
N THR A 57 -12.04 3.99 22.85
CA THR A 57 -12.06 4.77 24.12
C THR A 57 -11.44 6.16 24.05
N LYS A 58 -11.06 6.69 22.89
CA LYS A 58 -10.46 8.03 22.79
C LYS A 58 -11.37 9.04 22.07
N LYS A 59 -12.40 9.50 22.76
CA LYS A 59 -13.10 10.77 22.46
C LYS A 59 -12.86 11.75 23.61
N SER A 60 -12.15 12.85 23.36
CA SER A 60 -12.25 14.06 24.20
C SER A 60 -11.74 15.25 23.38
N THR A 61 -12.62 16.09 22.84
CA THR A 61 -13.25 17.28 23.44
C THR A 61 -12.46 18.55 23.10
N SER A 62 -12.97 19.30 22.12
CA SER A 62 -12.78 20.75 22.00
C SER A 62 -13.83 21.47 22.87
N PRO A 63 -13.55 22.67 23.40
CA PRO A 63 -14.34 23.82 22.94
C PRO A 63 -13.60 25.17 22.83
N THR A 64 -13.83 25.83 21.69
CA THR A 64 -14.49 27.14 21.45
C THR A 64 -14.15 28.40 22.31
N PRO A 65 -14.03 29.60 21.69
CA PRO A 65 -13.57 30.88 22.29
C PRO A 65 -14.70 31.83 22.75
N VAL A 66 -14.43 32.76 23.68
CA VAL A 66 -15.33 33.89 24.07
C VAL A 66 -14.53 35.16 24.49
N PRO A 67 -15.01 36.40 24.24
CA PRO A 67 -14.26 37.67 24.28
C PRO A 67 -14.57 38.60 25.49
N THR A 68 -13.88 39.76 25.59
CA THR A 68 -14.40 41.12 25.99
C THR A 68 -13.61 41.93 27.07
N SER A 69 -13.31 43.21 26.71
CA SER A 69 -13.17 44.50 27.46
C SER A 69 -12.09 44.84 28.52
N THR A 70 -11.19 45.80 28.17
CA THR A 70 -10.75 47.12 28.78
C THR A 70 -10.69 47.36 30.32
N PRO A 71 -9.94 48.36 30.92
CA PRO A 71 -9.06 49.42 30.36
C PRO A 71 -7.72 49.76 31.13
N THR A 72 -6.90 50.66 30.54
CA THR A 72 -5.95 51.67 31.12
C THR A 72 -4.89 51.28 32.18
N SER A 73 -3.60 51.34 31.81
CA SER A 73 -2.65 52.39 32.28
C SER A 73 -1.22 52.14 31.75
N ALA A 74 -0.57 53.21 31.34
CA ALA A 74 0.74 53.23 30.68
C ALA A 74 1.88 52.80 31.61
N ALA A 75 2.80 51.97 31.11
CA ALA A 75 4.25 52.20 31.14
C ALA A 75 5.04 50.98 30.64
N ILE A 76 5.80 51.20 29.56
CA ILE A 76 6.95 50.44 29.03
C ILE A 76 6.65 49.04 28.45
N PRO A 77 6.35 48.94 27.14
CA PRO A 77 6.59 47.70 26.41
C PRO A 77 8.08 47.60 26.11
N THR A 78 8.76 46.69 26.80
CA THR A 78 9.96 46.00 26.30
C THR A 78 9.71 45.59 24.84
N PRO A 79 10.64 45.80 23.89
CA PRO A 79 10.45 45.29 22.54
C PRO A 79 10.45 43.76 22.61
N VAL A 80 9.26 43.17 22.70
CA VAL A 80 9.03 41.81 22.27
C VAL A 80 9.32 41.84 20.79
N LEU A 81 10.51 41.38 20.42
CA LEU A 81 10.77 40.95 19.05
C LEU A 81 9.67 39.94 18.74
N SER A 82 8.62 40.40 18.05
CA SER A 82 7.72 39.54 17.31
C SER A 82 8.61 38.73 16.39
N GLN A 83 9.02 37.55 16.84
CA GLN A 83 9.44 36.51 15.94
C GLN A 83 8.22 36.29 15.05
N ALA A 84 8.31 36.83 13.83
CA ALA A 84 7.40 36.45 12.78
C ALA A 84 7.35 34.91 12.79
N PRO A 85 6.15 34.29 12.69
CA PRO A 85 6.08 32.85 12.54
C PRO A 85 6.99 32.48 11.37
N LEU A 86 8.02 31.68 11.66
CA LEU A 86 8.87 31.15 10.61
C LEU A 86 7.94 30.47 9.60
N PRO A 87 7.99 30.80 8.30
CA PRO A 87 7.16 30.12 7.33
C PRO A 87 7.41 28.62 7.45
N SER A 88 6.35 27.84 7.70
CA SER A 88 6.47 26.39 7.61
C SER A 88 6.82 26.09 6.16
N PRO A 89 7.89 25.32 5.89
CA PRO A 89 8.31 25.05 4.52
C PRO A 89 7.13 24.45 3.76
N ALA A 90 6.75 25.10 2.66
CA ALA A 90 5.70 24.60 1.79
C ALA A 90 6.20 23.34 1.09
N PHE A 91 5.36 22.32 0.99
CA PHE A 91 5.64 21.11 0.21
C PHE A 91 4.51 20.88 -0.79
N VAL A 92 4.82 20.16 -1.86
CA VAL A 92 3.84 19.79 -2.89
C VAL A 92 2.90 18.73 -2.30
N PRO A 93 1.59 19.00 -2.21
CA PRO A 93 0.65 18.02 -1.70
C PRO A 93 0.56 16.80 -2.63
N ASP A 94 0.27 15.64 -2.06
CA ASP A 94 0.13 14.37 -2.79
C ASP A 94 1.39 13.92 -3.55
N GLU A 95 2.56 14.47 -3.23
CA GLU A 95 3.85 14.04 -3.78
C GLU A 95 4.85 13.73 -2.67
N VAL A 96 5.61 12.64 -2.86
CA VAL A 96 6.74 12.28 -1.99
C VAL A 96 7.93 11.87 -2.84
N ILE A 97 9.13 12.19 -2.36
CA ILE A 97 10.37 11.77 -2.96
C ILE A 97 10.83 10.50 -2.25
N VAL A 98 11.10 9.45 -3.03
CA VAL A 98 11.64 8.19 -2.53
C VAL A 98 13.01 7.99 -3.13
N LYS A 99 13.98 7.68 -2.27
CA LYS A 99 15.27 7.16 -2.66
C LYS A 99 15.28 5.65 -2.44
N TYR A 100 15.46 4.88 -3.49
CA TYR A 100 15.67 3.44 -3.39
C TYR A 100 17.13 3.10 -3.13
N LYS A 101 17.38 1.93 -2.53
CA LYS A 101 18.72 1.37 -2.45
C LYS A 101 19.24 1.05 -3.85
N SER A 102 20.56 1.01 -3.99
CA SER A 102 21.20 0.66 -5.27
C SER A 102 20.73 -0.72 -5.76
N GLY A 103 20.30 -0.81 -7.02
CA GLY A 103 19.76 -2.04 -7.61
C GLY A 103 18.36 -2.43 -7.14
N GLN A 104 17.71 -1.61 -6.31
CA GLN A 104 16.34 -1.82 -5.80
C GLN A 104 15.34 -0.79 -6.34
N SER A 105 15.73 0.01 -7.32
CA SER A 105 14.79 0.88 -8.03
C SER A 105 13.87 0.04 -8.94
N PRO A 106 12.62 0.46 -9.23
CA PRO A 106 11.69 -0.33 -10.03
C PRO A 106 12.20 -0.73 -11.43
N ASP A 107 13.12 0.06 -11.98
CA ASP A 107 13.74 -0.19 -13.28
C ASP A 107 14.97 -1.11 -13.20
N GLU A 108 15.49 -1.37 -12.01
CA GLU A 108 16.73 -2.11 -11.76
C GLU A 108 16.52 -3.46 -11.07
N ILE A 109 15.36 -3.64 -10.44
CA ILE A 109 14.99 -4.92 -9.84
C ILE A 109 14.82 -5.95 -10.95
N ASN A 110 15.74 -6.92 -10.99
CA ASN A 110 15.69 -8.06 -11.92
C ASN A 110 14.70 -9.16 -11.47
N ASP A 111 14.32 -9.16 -10.19
CA ASP A 111 13.38 -10.13 -9.62
C ASP A 111 11.93 -9.64 -9.83
N ASP A 112 11.22 -10.26 -10.77
CA ASP A 112 9.83 -9.95 -11.10
C ASP A 112 8.90 -10.02 -9.88
N SER A 113 9.15 -10.93 -8.94
CA SER A 113 8.31 -11.05 -7.75
C SER A 113 8.51 -9.88 -6.79
N LYS A 114 9.76 -9.45 -6.61
CA LYS A 114 10.06 -8.26 -5.79
C LYS A 114 9.50 -7.00 -6.43
N LYS A 115 9.69 -6.84 -7.74
CA LYS A 115 9.16 -5.70 -8.50
C LYS A 115 7.64 -5.60 -8.36
N ARG A 116 6.91 -6.70 -8.58
CA ARG A 116 5.45 -6.74 -8.40
C ARG A 116 5.03 -6.49 -6.96
N SER A 117 5.78 -7.01 -5.98
CA SER A 117 5.51 -6.77 -4.55
C SER A 117 5.59 -5.29 -4.21
N LEU A 118 6.64 -4.61 -4.68
CA LEU A 118 6.82 -3.17 -4.50
C LEU A 118 5.73 -2.37 -5.20
N GLU A 119 5.48 -2.64 -6.48
CA GLU A 119 4.42 -1.96 -7.25
C GLU A 119 3.04 -2.12 -6.61
N ASN A 120 2.67 -3.34 -6.22
CA ASN A 120 1.40 -3.61 -5.55
C ASN A 120 1.28 -2.87 -4.22
N PHE A 121 2.37 -2.83 -3.44
CA PHE A 121 2.41 -2.09 -2.19
C PHE A 121 2.19 -0.59 -2.43
N LEU A 122 2.89 0.00 -3.40
CA LEU A 122 2.76 1.43 -3.71
C LEU A 122 1.34 1.77 -4.18
N MET A 123 0.78 0.97 -5.09
CA MET A 123 -0.59 1.14 -5.60
C MET A 123 -1.65 0.98 -4.51
N ALA A 124 -1.49 0.00 -3.61
CA ALA A 124 -2.38 -0.21 -2.47
C ALA A 124 -2.36 0.96 -1.48
N ASN A 125 -1.22 1.66 -1.38
CA ASN A 125 -1.06 2.85 -0.54
C ASN A 125 -1.34 4.16 -1.29
N GLY A 126 -1.96 4.10 -2.46
CA GLY A 126 -2.50 5.28 -3.14
C GLY A 126 -1.55 5.93 -4.14
N MET A 127 -0.46 5.29 -4.54
CA MET A 127 0.32 5.74 -5.70
C MET A 127 -0.53 5.70 -6.98
N LEU A 128 -0.37 6.72 -7.81
CA LEU A 128 -0.94 6.82 -9.17
C LEU A 128 0.13 6.62 -10.23
N SER A 129 1.28 7.26 -10.04
CA SER A 129 2.42 7.12 -10.92
C SER A 129 3.72 7.38 -10.18
N GLN A 130 4.82 7.01 -10.83
CA GLN A 130 6.17 7.19 -10.34
C GLN A 130 7.04 7.70 -11.49
N GLU A 131 7.86 8.71 -11.22
CA GLU A 131 8.73 9.36 -12.20
C GLU A 131 10.14 9.50 -11.61
N ARG A 132 11.18 9.40 -12.45
CA ARG A 132 12.56 9.67 -12.01
C ARG A 132 12.71 11.15 -11.71
N LEU A 133 13.32 11.47 -10.57
CA LEU A 133 13.60 12.86 -10.19
C LEU A 133 14.71 13.47 -11.05
N HIS A 134 15.68 12.64 -11.47
CA HIS A 134 16.83 13.07 -12.25
C HIS A 134 16.98 12.22 -13.52
N GLU A 135 17.04 12.87 -14.67
CA GLU A 135 17.45 12.25 -15.94
C GLU A 135 18.97 12.19 -16.00
N THR A 136 19.54 11.11 -15.48
CA THR A 136 21.00 10.97 -15.33
C THR A 136 21.47 9.53 -15.41
N ASN A 137 22.74 9.35 -15.77
CA ASN A 137 23.45 8.07 -15.71
C ASN A 137 24.21 7.89 -14.38
N ASP A 138 24.24 8.91 -13.52
CA ASP A 138 24.87 8.81 -12.21
C ASP A 138 24.17 7.73 -11.36
N PRO A 139 24.93 6.76 -10.81
CA PRO A 139 24.35 5.61 -10.15
C PRO A 139 23.62 5.94 -8.84
N VAL A 140 23.92 7.07 -8.22
CA VAL A 140 23.27 7.56 -6.99
C VAL A 140 22.04 8.37 -7.34
N LEU A 141 22.14 9.30 -8.29
CA LEU A 141 21.02 10.20 -8.60
C LEU A 141 19.86 9.49 -9.31
N LYS A 142 20.13 8.41 -10.05
CA LYS A 142 19.08 7.61 -10.70
C LYS A 142 18.15 6.87 -9.73
N THR A 143 18.50 6.79 -8.44
CA THR A 143 17.70 6.08 -7.42
C THR A 143 16.62 6.96 -6.80
N PHE A 144 16.52 8.23 -7.20
CA PHE A 144 15.52 9.17 -6.70
C PHE A 144 14.31 9.23 -7.62
N PHE A 145 13.13 9.08 -7.04
CA PHE A 145 11.86 9.11 -7.74
C PHE A 145 10.84 9.97 -7.02
N ILE A 146 9.97 10.62 -7.78
CA ILE A 146 8.78 11.27 -7.27
C ILE A 146 7.63 10.28 -7.40
N LEU A 147 6.93 10.03 -6.30
CA LEU A 147 5.65 9.30 -6.30
C LEU A 147 4.51 10.31 -6.33
N LYS A 148 3.65 10.22 -7.34
CA LYS A 148 2.39 10.97 -7.41
C LYS A 148 1.29 10.13 -6.78
N LEU A 149 0.60 10.71 -5.80
CA LEU A 149 -0.36 10.01 -4.95
C LEU A 149 -1.80 10.45 -5.27
N LYS A 150 -2.75 9.65 -4.82
CA LYS A 150 -4.17 10.03 -4.77
C LYS A 150 -4.35 11.16 -3.76
N LYS A 151 -5.31 12.04 -4.05
CA LYS A 151 -5.69 13.13 -3.14
C LYS A 151 -6.11 12.59 -1.78
N GLY A 152 -5.59 13.18 -0.72
CA GLY A 152 -5.96 12.87 0.66
C GLY A 152 -5.25 11.66 1.25
N VAL A 153 -4.17 11.19 0.62
CA VAL A 153 -3.26 10.22 1.23
C VAL A 153 -2.52 10.89 2.40
N ASP A 154 -2.49 10.22 3.54
CA ASP A 154 -1.72 10.67 4.70
C ASP A 154 -0.22 10.45 4.43
N LEU A 155 0.47 11.54 4.08
CA LEU A 155 1.89 11.51 3.73
C LEU A 155 2.76 11.04 4.90
N GLN A 156 2.43 11.40 6.13
CA GLN A 156 3.22 11.01 7.31
C GLN A 156 3.12 9.50 7.54
N LYS A 157 1.91 8.96 7.45
CA LYS A 157 1.69 7.51 7.52
C LYS A 157 2.40 6.79 6.38
N LEU A 158 2.29 7.29 5.14
CA LEU A 158 2.93 6.69 3.98
C LEU A 158 4.46 6.68 4.12
N ILE A 159 5.06 7.77 4.59
CA ILE A 159 6.51 7.86 4.83
C ILE A 159 6.96 6.79 5.82
N LEU A 160 6.21 6.57 6.91
CA LEU A 160 6.54 5.52 7.88
C LEU A 160 6.47 4.13 7.23
N LEU A 161 5.41 3.84 6.49
CA LEU A 161 5.23 2.55 5.81
C LEU A 161 6.31 2.30 4.75
N LEU A 162 6.72 3.33 4.01
CA LEU A 162 7.77 3.22 3.00
C LEU A 162 9.14 2.99 3.65
N LYS A 163 9.43 3.60 4.80
CA LYS A 163 10.71 3.40 5.53
C LYS A 163 10.88 1.98 6.07
N GLU A 164 9.79 1.24 6.25
CA GLU A 164 9.82 -0.17 6.66
C GLU A 164 10.16 -1.13 5.51
N ARG A 165 10.18 -0.65 4.25
CA ARG A 165 10.47 -1.45 3.07
C ARG A 165 11.97 -1.71 2.91
N GLU A 166 12.33 -2.93 2.52
CA GLU A 166 13.73 -3.31 2.33
C GLU A 166 14.37 -2.60 1.14
N GLU A 167 13.57 -2.22 0.15
CA GLU A 167 13.97 -1.60 -1.11
C GLU A 167 14.26 -0.10 -0.96
N VAL A 168 13.68 0.53 0.05
CA VAL A 168 13.71 1.98 0.27
C VAL A 168 14.89 2.35 1.17
N GLU A 169 15.63 3.38 0.78
CA GLU A 169 16.72 3.96 1.56
C GLU A 169 16.24 5.16 2.38
N SER A 170 15.54 6.09 1.74
CA SER A 170 14.95 7.26 2.40
C SER A 170 13.68 7.75 1.70
N VAL A 171 12.89 8.52 2.43
CA VAL A 171 11.65 9.13 1.93
C VAL A 171 11.52 10.51 2.52
N GLU A 172 11.24 11.49 1.66
CA GLU A 172 11.15 12.91 1.99
C GLU A 172 9.92 13.55 1.33
N LEU A 173 9.46 14.66 1.93
CA LEU A 173 8.43 15.49 1.31
C LEU A 173 9.05 16.30 0.16
N ASN A 174 8.27 16.53 -0.89
CA ASN A 174 8.71 17.37 -2.00
C ASN A 174 8.58 18.86 -1.62
N TYR A 175 9.61 19.43 -1.00
CA TYR A 175 9.59 20.83 -0.55
C TYR A 175 9.72 21.82 -1.71
N VAL A 176 8.92 22.89 -1.67
CA VAL A 176 9.02 24.02 -2.59
C VAL A 176 10.07 24.99 -2.05
N PRO A 177 11.14 25.31 -2.82
CA PRO A 177 12.13 26.28 -2.39
C PRO A 177 11.48 27.64 -2.12
N GLU A 178 11.79 28.24 -0.97
CA GLU A 178 11.38 29.63 -0.70
C GLU A 178 12.17 30.56 -1.63
N LEU A 179 11.45 31.42 -2.37
CA LEU A 179 12.06 32.50 -3.14
C LEU A 179 12.46 33.61 -2.15
N PHE A 180 13.75 33.74 -1.89
CA PHE A 180 14.33 34.84 -1.10
C PHE A 180 14.49 36.11 -1.93
#